data_AF-A0A4Q6BQJ0-F1
#
_entry.id   AF-A0A4Q6BQJ0-F1
#
_cell.length_a   1.000
_cell.length_b   1.000
_cell.length_c   1.000
_cell.angle_alpha   90.00
_cell.angle_beta   90.00
_cell.angle_gamma   90.00
#
_symmetry.space_group_name_H-M   'P 1'
#
loop_
_entity.id
_entity.type
_entity.pdbx_description
1 polymer ?
#
loop_
_entity_poly.entity_id
_entity_poly.type
_entity_poly.pdbx_seq_one_letter_code
_entity_poly.pdbx_strand_id
1 'polypeptide(L)'
;MLPEIDEAFAEAFGLHEGGVSKLREEVRASMEREAQQAIRNRVKTQVFDALARENAVDLPKSLVDEQVQELQLDLLRRSGREAKDASQLPPREPFEEPARRRVLLGLLIGELVRRENLQVEREKVMERLEEVASAYPNAEEVRAAYLQSPDALRQIEQSVLEDQVVDWIAAQAQVTDKPVSFAELTGFKSAA
;
A
#
# COMPACT_ATOMS: atom_id res chain seq x y z
N MET A 1 28.02 -18.85 12.53
CA MET A 1 28.83 -17.65 12.77
C MET A 1 28.31 -16.57 11.84
N LEU A 2 28.10 -15.35 12.34
CA LEU A 2 27.78 -14.21 11.49
C LEU A 2 29.06 -13.76 10.78
N PRO A 3 28.99 -13.36 9.49
CA PRO A 3 30.14 -12.82 8.78
C PRO A 3 30.62 -11.52 9.44
N GLU A 4 31.92 -11.22 9.30
CA GLU A 4 32.44 -9.92 9.72
C GLU A 4 31.86 -8.83 8.80
N ILE A 5 31.53 -7.68 9.38
CA ILE A 5 31.02 -6.53 8.63
C ILE A 5 32.23 -5.76 8.13
N ASP A 6 32.80 -6.22 7.03
CA ASP A 6 33.98 -5.67 6.36
C ASP A 6 33.66 -5.15 4.94
N GLU A 7 34.69 -4.75 4.19
CA GLU A 7 34.52 -4.26 2.82
C GLU A 7 33.99 -5.35 1.88
N ALA A 8 34.38 -6.61 2.06
CA ALA A 8 33.89 -7.74 1.27
C ALA A 8 32.38 -7.98 1.52
N PHE A 9 31.92 -7.78 2.76
CA PHE A 9 30.50 -7.79 3.08
C PHE A 9 29.76 -6.63 2.41
N ALA A 10 30.31 -5.42 2.39
CA ALA A 10 29.69 -4.28 1.69
C ALA A 10 29.63 -4.49 0.16
N GLU A 11 30.68 -5.04 -0.44
CA GLU A 11 30.70 -5.41 -1.87
C GLU A 11 29.61 -6.43 -2.23
N ALA A 12 29.32 -7.38 -1.34
CA ALA A 12 28.25 -8.37 -1.54
C ALA A 12 26.84 -7.74 -1.61
N PHE A 13 26.65 -6.53 -1.09
CA PHE A 13 25.42 -5.74 -1.20
C PHE A 13 25.45 -4.75 -2.39
N GLY A 14 26.44 -4.86 -3.28
CA GLY A 14 26.57 -4.03 -4.48
C GLY A 14 27.23 -2.67 -4.24
N LEU A 15 27.85 -2.46 -3.06
CA LEU A 15 28.52 -1.21 -2.72
C LEU A 15 30.00 -1.27 -3.06
N HIS A 16 30.34 -0.80 -4.26
CA HIS A 16 31.71 -0.75 -4.77
C HIS A 16 32.53 0.45 -4.26
N GLU A 17 31.89 1.42 -3.61
CA GLU A 17 32.54 2.61 -3.04
C GLU A 17 31.95 2.94 -1.66
N GLY A 18 32.78 3.41 -0.73
CA GLY A 18 32.34 3.87 0.61
C GLY A 18 32.17 2.78 1.68
N GLY A 19 32.35 1.51 1.32
CA GLY A 19 32.46 0.37 2.24
C GLY A 19 31.34 0.28 3.27
N VAL A 20 31.70 -0.13 4.50
CA VAL A 20 30.75 -0.34 5.60
C VAL A 20 29.98 0.93 6.00
N SER A 21 30.58 2.12 5.86
CA SER A 21 29.90 3.38 6.19
C SER A 21 28.72 3.63 5.27
N LYS A 22 28.95 3.52 3.96
CA LYS A 22 27.90 3.68 2.96
C LYS A 22 26.81 2.61 3.09
N LEU A 23 27.20 1.37 3.41
CA LEU A 23 26.24 0.30 3.70
C LEU A 23 25.31 0.67 4.86
N ARG A 24 25.86 1.22 5.95
CA ARG A 24 25.04 1.67 7.10
C ARG A 24 24.10 2.82 6.75
N GLU A 25 24.56 3.75 5.90
CA GLU A 25 23.74 4.87 5.42
C GLU A 25 22.57 4.38 4.55
N GLU A 26 22.82 3.48 3.60
CA GLU A 26 21.77 2.92 2.74
C GLU A 26 20.77 2.07 3.52
N VAL A 27 21.26 1.25 4.46
CA VAL A 27 20.39 0.48 5.36
C VAL A 27 19.52 1.43 6.19
N ARG A 28 20.10 2.48 6.77
CA ARG A 28 19.34 3.50 7.52
C ARG A 28 18.27 4.15 6.67
N ALA A 29 18.62 4.61 5.47
CA ALA A 29 17.67 5.25 4.56
C ALA A 29 16.53 4.29 4.17
N SER A 30 16.83 3.00 3.98
CA SER A 30 15.83 1.96 3.73
C SER A 30 14.89 1.78 4.92
N MET A 31 15.45 1.66 6.13
CA MET A 31 14.67 1.54 7.36
C MET A 31 13.79 2.78 7.61
N GLU A 32 14.26 3.98 7.30
CA GLU A 32 13.48 5.21 7.42
C GLU A 32 12.30 5.20 6.44
N ARG A 33 12.49 4.78 5.18
CA ARG A 33 11.39 4.61 4.21
C ARG A 33 10.37 3.58 4.67
N GLU A 34 10.83 2.43 5.18
CA GLU A 34 9.95 1.38 5.70
C GLU A 34 9.13 1.87 6.89
N ALA A 35 9.77 2.60 7.82
CA ALA A 35 9.09 3.20 8.97
C ALA A 35 8.03 4.21 8.52
N GLN A 36 8.35 5.10 7.59
CA GLN A 36 7.38 6.08 7.07
C GLN A 36 6.18 5.40 6.42
N GLN A 37 6.41 4.37 5.60
CA GLN A 37 5.33 3.62 4.98
C GLN A 37 4.46 2.90 6.02
N ALA A 38 5.07 2.32 7.06
CA ALA A 38 4.34 1.64 8.12
C ALA A 38 3.49 2.62 8.96
N ILE A 39 4.00 3.83 9.26
CA ILE A 39 3.19 4.89 9.91
C ILE A 39 2.00 5.25 9.03
N ARG A 40 2.23 5.56 7.74
CA ARG A 40 1.16 5.92 6.80
C ARG A 40 0.09 4.84 6.72
N ASN A 41 0.50 3.58 6.56
CA ASN A 41 -0.43 2.45 6.52
C ASN A 41 -1.24 2.34 7.81
N ARG A 42 -0.61 2.51 8.98
CA ARG A 42 -1.30 2.44 10.27
C ARG A 42 -2.33 3.56 10.43
N VAL A 43 -1.97 4.80 10.11
CA VAL A 43 -2.90 5.94 10.16
C VAL A 43 -4.05 5.74 9.18
N LYS A 44 -3.76 5.32 7.94
CA LYS A 44 -4.76 4.99 6.92
C LYS A 44 -5.72 3.92 7.39
N THR A 45 -5.23 2.83 7.98
CA THR A 45 -6.08 1.78 8.57
C THR A 45 -6.97 2.34 9.68
N GLN A 46 -6.44 3.16 10.59
CA GLN A 46 -7.23 3.78 11.66
C GLN A 46 -8.35 4.66 11.12
N VAL A 47 -8.06 5.50 10.12
CA VAL A 47 -9.05 6.36 9.48
C VAL A 47 -10.13 5.51 8.78
N PHE A 48 -9.74 4.50 8.02
CA PHE A 48 -10.70 3.66 7.30
C PHE A 48 -11.55 2.82 8.26
N ASP A 49 -10.97 2.27 9.32
CA ASP A 49 -11.73 1.54 10.33
C ASP A 49 -12.72 2.46 11.05
N ALA A 50 -12.32 3.69 11.38
CA ALA A 50 -13.22 4.68 11.96
C ALA A 50 -14.34 5.05 10.98
N LEU A 51 -14.04 5.33 9.71
CA LEU A 51 -15.04 5.63 8.69
C LEU A 51 -16.05 4.50 8.55
N ALA A 52 -15.59 3.25 8.44
CA ALA A 52 -16.47 2.10 8.31
C ALA A 52 -17.34 1.87 9.57
N ARG A 53 -16.77 2.09 10.76
CA ARG A 53 -17.47 1.87 12.03
C ARG A 53 -18.53 2.94 12.31
N GLU A 54 -18.21 4.21 12.06
CA GLU A 54 -19.11 5.34 12.38
C GLU A 54 -20.23 5.53 11.33
N ASN A 55 -20.14 4.86 10.17
CA ASN A 55 -21.08 5.03 9.06
C ASN A 55 -21.68 3.69 8.63
N ALA A 56 -22.75 3.27 9.31
CA ALA A 56 -23.56 2.14 8.87
C ALA A 56 -24.47 2.56 7.71
N VAL A 57 -24.18 2.06 6.51
CA VAL A 57 -24.95 2.32 5.29
C VAL A 57 -25.40 0.99 4.70
N ASP A 58 -26.66 0.91 4.26
CA ASP A 58 -27.17 -0.25 3.53
C ASP A 58 -26.50 -0.31 2.15
N LEU A 59 -25.79 -1.42 1.90
CA LEU A 59 -25.03 -1.60 0.67
C LEU A 59 -25.89 -2.31 -0.38
N PRO A 60 -25.91 -1.81 -1.64
CA PRO A 60 -26.52 -2.51 -2.75
C PRO A 60 -25.90 -3.90 -2.93
N LYS A 61 -26.74 -4.94 -2.94
CA LYS A 61 -26.27 -6.33 -3.06
C LYS A 61 -25.42 -6.55 -4.32
N SER A 62 -25.77 -5.91 -5.44
CA SER A 62 -25.02 -6.02 -6.69
C SER A 62 -23.56 -5.56 -6.54
N LEU A 63 -23.32 -4.45 -5.85
CA LEU A 63 -21.96 -3.93 -5.64
C LEU A 63 -21.15 -4.87 -4.74
N VAL A 64 -21.78 -5.46 -3.72
CA VAL A 64 -21.13 -6.45 -2.85
C VAL A 64 -20.81 -7.72 -3.64
N ASP A 65 -21.74 -8.19 -4.47
CA ASP A 65 -21.58 -9.38 -5.32
C ASP A 65 -20.41 -9.21 -6.31
N GLU A 66 -20.34 -8.05 -6.97
CA GLU A 66 -19.24 -7.68 -7.87
C GLU A 66 -17.91 -7.65 -7.12
N GLN A 67 -17.85 -7.00 -5.96
CA GLN A 67 -16.63 -6.90 -5.18
C GLN A 67 -16.14 -8.25 -4.64
N VAL A 68 -17.06 -9.16 -4.27
CA VAL A 68 -16.73 -10.55 -3.91
C VAL A 68 -16.05 -11.24 -5.09
N GLN A 69 -16.62 -11.11 -6.29
CA GLN A 69 -16.09 -11.75 -7.48
C GLN A 69 -14.68 -11.22 -7.82
N GLU A 70 -14.46 -9.91 -7.71
CA GLU A 70 -13.14 -9.30 -7.89
C GLU A 70 -12.11 -9.88 -6.91
N LEU A 71 -12.47 -10.01 -5.63
CA LEU A 71 -11.60 -10.58 -4.61
C LEU A 71 -11.26 -12.05 -4.88
N GLN A 72 -12.22 -12.84 -5.35
CA GLN A 72 -12.00 -14.23 -5.75
C GLN A 72 -11.04 -14.32 -6.94
N LEU A 73 -11.22 -13.47 -7.95
CA LEU A 73 -10.34 -13.41 -9.13
C LEU A 73 -8.93 -12.96 -8.75
N ASP A 74 -8.80 -11.98 -7.86
CA ASP A 74 -7.51 -11.51 -7.36
C ASP A 74 -6.74 -12.61 -6.62
N LEU A 75 -7.43 -13.43 -5.83
CA LEU A 75 -6.80 -14.58 -5.16
C LEU A 75 -6.26 -15.59 -6.18
N LEU A 76 -7.03 -15.87 -7.25
CA LEU A 76 -6.61 -16.79 -8.30
C LEU A 76 -5.38 -16.25 -9.06
N ARG A 77 -5.42 -14.97 -9.47
CA ARG A 77 -4.30 -14.29 -10.14
C ARG A 77 -3.01 -14.37 -9.32
N ARG A 78 -3.10 -14.08 -8.01
CA ARG A 78 -1.97 -14.19 -7.07
C ARG A 78 -1.44 -15.62 -6.92
N SER A 79 -2.30 -16.61 -7.14
CA SER A 79 -1.94 -18.03 -7.12
C SER A 79 -1.39 -18.53 -8.46
N GLY A 80 -1.20 -17.64 -9.45
CA GLY A 80 -0.78 -17.99 -10.81
C GLY A 80 -1.83 -18.78 -11.60
N ARG A 81 -3.10 -18.66 -11.21
CA ARG A 81 -4.23 -19.34 -11.86
C ARG A 81 -5.18 -18.32 -12.47
N GLU A 82 -5.82 -18.70 -13.57
CA GLU A 82 -6.90 -17.94 -14.17
C GLU A 82 -8.19 -18.77 -14.09
N ALA A 83 -9.29 -18.14 -13.66
CA ALA A 83 -10.60 -18.77 -13.76
C ALA A 83 -11.04 -18.77 -15.22
N LYS A 84 -11.30 -19.96 -15.77
CA LYS A 84 -11.93 -20.09 -17.10
C LYS A 84 -13.44 -19.95 -17.02
N ASP A 85 -14.03 -20.25 -15.86
CA ASP A 85 -15.45 -20.15 -15.58
C ASP A 85 -15.71 -19.97 -14.07
N ALA A 86 -16.96 -19.68 -13.73
CA ALA A 86 -17.40 -19.44 -12.35
C ALA A 86 -17.25 -20.66 -11.42
N SER A 87 -17.12 -21.88 -11.94
CA SER A 87 -16.98 -23.10 -11.12
C SER A 87 -15.58 -23.23 -10.50
N GLN A 88 -14.61 -22.49 -11.02
CA GLN A 88 -13.23 -22.46 -10.54
C GLN A 88 -12.99 -21.36 -9.49
N LEU A 89 -14.02 -20.56 -9.18
CA LEU A 89 -13.92 -19.53 -8.15
C LEU A 89 -13.87 -20.17 -6.75
N PRO A 90 -13.00 -19.67 -5.86
CA PRO A 90 -13.00 -20.06 -4.44
C PRO A 90 -14.37 -19.84 -3.78
N PRO A 91 -14.67 -20.48 -2.62
CA PRO A 91 -15.88 -20.21 -1.86
C PRO A 91 -16.07 -18.71 -1.60
N ARG A 92 -17.32 -18.25 -1.61
CA ARG A 92 -17.64 -16.82 -1.52
C ARG A 92 -17.58 -16.29 -0.09
N GLU A 93 -17.96 -17.11 0.89
CA GLU A 93 -18.15 -16.77 2.29
C GLU A 93 -16.94 -16.03 2.91
N PRO A 94 -15.68 -16.42 2.65
CA PRO A 94 -14.51 -15.70 3.17
C PRO A 94 -14.34 -14.27 2.63
N PHE A 95 -15.01 -13.93 1.52
CA PHE A 95 -14.86 -12.65 0.83
C PHE A 95 -16.01 -11.69 1.09
N GLU A 96 -17.13 -12.13 1.67
CA GLU A 96 -18.32 -11.28 1.84
C GLU A 96 -18.05 -10.07 2.74
N GLU A 97 -17.52 -10.28 3.95
CA GLU A 97 -17.20 -9.18 4.85
C GLU A 97 -16.11 -8.24 4.30
N PRO A 98 -14.98 -8.74 3.76
CA PRO A 98 -14.02 -7.90 3.06
C PRO A 98 -14.63 -7.10 1.90
N ALA A 99 -15.53 -7.71 1.12
CA ALA A 99 -16.20 -7.05 0.00
C ALA A 99 -17.13 -5.94 0.49
N ARG A 100 -17.97 -6.21 1.50
CA ARG A 100 -18.84 -5.19 2.11
C ARG A 100 -18.03 -4.02 2.63
N ARG A 101 -16.92 -4.29 3.32
CA ARG A 101 -16.02 -3.24 3.82
C ARG A 101 -15.42 -2.41 2.68
N ARG A 102 -14.97 -3.04 1.58
CA ARG A 102 -14.44 -2.32 0.40
C ARG A 102 -15.48 -1.46 -0.28
N VAL A 103 -16.69 -1.99 -0.49
CA VAL A 103 -17.80 -1.23 -1.10
C VAL A 103 -18.19 -0.04 -0.23
N LEU A 104 -18.34 -0.24 1.09
CA LEU A 104 -18.65 0.85 2.02
C LEU A 104 -17.61 1.96 1.95
N LEU A 105 -16.33 1.61 2.08
CA LEU A 105 -15.24 2.59 2.03
C LEU A 105 -15.16 3.29 0.68
N GLY A 106 -15.30 2.56 -0.43
CA GLY A 106 -15.32 3.15 -1.76
C GLY A 106 -16.43 4.18 -1.94
N LEU A 107 -17.63 3.91 -1.42
CA LEU A 107 -18.75 4.86 -1.45
C LEU A 107 -18.48 6.09 -0.57
N LEU A 108 -17.99 5.89 0.66
CA LEU A 108 -17.71 6.99 1.59
C LEU A 108 -16.57 7.90 1.07
N ILE A 109 -15.49 7.30 0.61
CA ILE A 109 -14.34 8.02 0.03
C ILE A 109 -14.77 8.74 -1.25
N GLY A 110 -15.49 8.06 -2.13
CA GLY A 110 -16.02 8.66 -3.36
C GLY A 110 -16.93 9.86 -3.08
N GLU A 111 -17.80 9.75 -2.08
CA GLU A 111 -18.64 10.87 -1.66
C GLU A 111 -17.83 12.04 -1.11
N LEU A 112 -16.83 11.77 -0.26
CA LEU A 112 -15.97 12.81 0.29
C LEU A 112 -15.17 13.53 -0.80
N VAL A 113 -14.59 12.77 -1.74
CA VAL A 113 -13.86 13.31 -2.88
C VAL A 113 -14.75 14.24 -3.71
N ARG A 114 -16.01 13.85 -3.98
CA ARG A 114 -16.96 14.69 -4.70
C ARG A 114 -17.33 15.94 -3.92
N ARG A 115 -17.69 15.79 -2.64
CA ARG A 115 -18.20 16.88 -1.80
C ARG A 115 -17.14 17.94 -1.53
N GLU A 116 -15.91 17.52 -1.29
CA GLU A 116 -14.79 18.39 -0.92
C GLU A 116 -13.91 18.74 -2.13
N ASN A 117 -14.31 18.29 -3.34
CA ASN A 117 -13.64 18.53 -4.61
C ASN A 117 -12.14 18.18 -4.56
N LEU A 118 -11.83 17.03 -3.96
CA LEU A 118 -10.46 16.53 -3.89
C LEU A 118 -10.04 16.06 -5.28
N GLN A 119 -8.88 16.53 -5.74
CA GLN A 119 -8.33 16.17 -7.03
C GLN A 119 -7.03 15.41 -6.84
N VAL A 120 -6.85 14.36 -7.65
CA VAL A 120 -5.59 13.61 -7.67
C VAL A 120 -4.48 14.55 -8.13
N GLU A 121 -3.51 14.77 -7.25
CA GLU A 121 -2.36 15.59 -7.56
C GLU A 121 -1.38 14.79 -8.43
N ARG A 122 -1.19 15.22 -9.68
CA ARG A 122 -0.31 14.53 -10.63
C ARG A 122 1.12 14.41 -10.10
N GLU A 123 1.61 15.40 -9.37
CA GLU A 123 2.93 15.38 -8.75
C GLU A 123 3.05 14.20 -7.77
N LYS A 124 2.08 14.04 -6.87
CA LYS A 124 2.02 12.91 -5.93
C LYS A 124 1.89 11.55 -6.63
N VAL A 125 1.21 11.49 -7.78
CA VAL A 125 1.16 10.28 -8.62
C VAL A 125 2.55 9.92 -9.15
N MET A 126 3.30 10.90 -9.63
CA MET A 126 4.66 10.67 -10.11
C MET A 126 5.62 10.32 -8.97
N GLU A 127 5.49 10.95 -7.80
CA GLU A 127 6.26 10.61 -6.60
C GLU A 127 5.99 9.17 -6.17
N ARG A 128 4.72 8.77 -6.06
CA ARG A 128 4.36 7.38 -5.71
C ARG A 128 4.86 6.38 -6.76
N LEU A 129 4.80 6.73 -8.04
CA LEU A 129 5.35 5.90 -9.10
C LEU A 129 6.86 5.71 -8.93
N GLU A 130 7.60 6.78 -8.62
CA GLU A 130 9.04 6.72 -8.38
C GLU A 130 9.36 5.89 -7.13
N GLU A 131 8.60 6.05 -6.04
CA GLU A 131 8.72 5.22 -4.83
C GLU A 131 8.58 3.73 -5.18
N VAL A 132 7.54 3.36 -5.95
CA VAL A 132 7.28 1.98 -6.35
C VAL A 132 8.38 1.45 -7.27
N ALA A 133 8.84 2.24 -8.24
CA ALA A 133 9.89 1.85 -9.17
C ALA A 133 11.26 1.68 -8.48
N SER A 134 11.57 2.53 -7.49
CA SER A 134 12.85 2.52 -6.76
C SER A 134 13.11 1.24 -5.96
N ALA A 135 12.06 0.45 -5.69
CA ALA A 135 12.19 -0.86 -5.05
C ALA A 135 12.80 -1.93 -5.97
N TYR A 136 12.95 -1.64 -7.27
CA TYR A 136 13.48 -2.56 -8.27
C TYR A 136 14.84 -2.11 -8.80
N PRO A 137 15.77 -3.05 -9.10
CA PRO A 137 17.07 -2.70 -9.70
C PRO A 137 16.97 -2.00 -11.06
N ASN A 138 15.90 -2.25 -11.83
CA ASN A 138 15.62 -1.67 -13.14
C ASN A 138 14.51 -0.61 -13.07
N ALA A 139 14.62 0.34 -12.14
CA ALA A 139 13.60 1.36 -11.87
C ALA A 139 13.09 2.10 -13.12
N GLU A 140 13.98 2.49 -14.04
CA GLU A 140 13.61 3.20 -15.28
C GLU A 140 12.66 2.38 -16.19
N GLU A 141 12.93 1.09 -16.36
CA GLU A 141 12.11 0.19 -17.16
C GLU A 141 10.76 -0.05 -16.49
N VAL A 142 10.76 -0.24 -15.16
CA VAL A 142 9.53 -0.39 -14.36
C VAL A 142 8.67 0.87 -14.49
N ARG A 143 9.26 2.06 -14.32
CA ARG A 143 8.54 3.33 -14.48
C ARG A 143 7.91 3.46 -15.87
N ALA A 144 8.66 3.13 -16.92
CA ALA A 144 8.15 3.16 -18.29
C ALA A 144 7.00 2.16 -18.49
N ALA A 145 7.09 0.95 -17.94
CA ALA A 145 6.05 -0.06 -18.03
C ALA A 145 4.75 0.39 -17.34
N TYR A 146 4.84 1.01 -16.17
CA TYR A 146 3.67 1.61 -15.50
C TYR A 146 3.07 2.74 -16.33
N LEU A 147 3.88 3.67 -16.84
CA LEU A 147 3.41 4.79 -17.66
C LEU A 147 2.71 4.35 -18.96
N GLN A 148 3.11 3.20 -19.51
CA GLN A 148 2.50 2.61 -20.70
C GLN A 148 1.25 1.77 -20.39
N SER A 149 0.98 1.47 -19.12
CA SER A 149 -0.16 0.68 -18.66
C SER A 149 -1.20 1.58 -17.99
N PRO A 150 -2.29 1.94 -18.68
CA PRO A 150 -3.35 2.76 -18.10
C PRO A 150 -3.94 2.16 -16.83
N ASP A 151 -3.99 0.83 -16.74
CA ASP A 151 -4.56 0.13 -15.58
C ASP A 151 -3.64 0.24 -14.37
N ALA A 152 -2.32 0.12 -14.57
CA ALA A 152 -1.35 0.28 -13.50
C ALA A 152 -1.29 1.72 -12.99
N LEU A 153 -1.35 2.71 -13.91
CA LEU A 153 -1.43 4.12 -13.52
C LEU A 153 -2.70 4.43 -12.71
N ARG A 154 -3.86 3.91 -13.13
CA ARG A 154 -5.11 4.11 -12.37
C ARG A 154 -5.02 3.56 -10.94
N GLN A 155 -4.31 2.46 -10.73
CA GLN A 155 -4.09 1.93 -9.37
C GLN A 155 -3.22 2.88 -8.51
N ILE A 156 -2.19 3.48 -9.10
CA ILE A 156 -1.38 4.50 -8.42
C ILE A 156 -2.23 5.73 -8.09
N GLU A 157 -3.00 6.23 -9.06
CA GLU A 157 -3.89 7.38 -8.87
C GLU A 157 -4.92 7.13 -7.76
N GLN A 158 -5.54 5.95 -7.73
CA GLN A 158 -6.46 5.55 -6.67
C GLN A 158 -5.76 5.51 -5.31
N SER A 159 -4.56 4.94 -5.23
CA SER A 159 -3.81 4.90 -3.98
C SER A 159 -3.45 6.31 -3.49
N VAL A 160 -3.08 7.22 -4.40
CA VAL A 160 -2.75 8.62 -4.06
C VAL A 160 -3.99 9.37 -3.61
N LEU A 161 -5.13 9.18 -4.29
CA LEU A 161 -6.40 9.79 -3.89
C LEU A 161 -6.82 9.36 -2.48
N GLU A 162 -6.69 8.07 -2.17
CA GLU A 162 -6.96 7.54 -0.84
C GLU A 162 -6.05 8.18 0.22
N ASP A 163 -4.76 8.34 -0.08
CA ASP A 163 -3.81 8.94 0.85
C ASP A 163 -4.14 10.43 1.08
N GLN A 164 -4.50 11.16 0.02
CA GLN A 164 -4.97 12.56 0.12
C GLN A 164 -6.25 12.67 0.97
N VAL A 165 -7.18 11.72 0.84
CA VAL A 165 -8.40 11.66 1.65
C VAL A 165 -8.06 11.43 3.12
N VAL A 166 -7.14 10.51 3.42
CA VAL A 166 -6.69 10.27 4.79
C VAL A 166 -6.04 11.52 5.38
N ASP A 167 -5.17 12.21 4.63
CA ASP A 167 -4.53 13.44 5.08
C ASP A 167 -5.56 14.54 5.36
N TRP A 168 -6.58 14.68 4.49
CA TRP A 168 -7.67 15.63 4.69
C TRP A 168 -8.47 15.35 5.96
N ILE A 169 -8.80 14.08 6.22
CA ILE A 169 -9.51 13.67 7.44
C ILE A 169 -8.62 13.91 8.67
N ALA A 170 -7.35 13.52 8.60
CA ALA A 170 -6.40 13.68 9.70
C ALA A 170 -6.20 15.15 10.09
N ALA A 171 -6.20 16.07 9.11
CA ALA A 171 -6.11 17.50 9.35
C ALA A 171 -7.31 18.08 10.13
N GLN A 172 -8.43 17.38 10.16
CA GLN A 172 -9.65 17.78 10.88
C GLN A 172 -9.91 16.97 12.15
N ALA A 173 -9.15 15.88 12.33
CA ALA A 173 -9.26 15.00 13.48
C ALA A 173 -8.35 15.45 14.62
N GLN A 174 -8.62 14.95 15.83
CA GLN A 174 -7.68 15.06 16.93
C GLN A 174 -6.57 14.02 16.76
N VAL A 175 -5.38 14.48 16.37
CA VAL A 175 -4.18 13.63 16.22
C VAL A 175 -3.31 13.71 17.47
N THR A 176 -2.87 12.57 17.97
CA THR A 176 -1.95 12.48 19.11
C THR A 176 -0.74 11.65 18.74
N ASP A 177 0.46 12.23 18.86
CA ASP A 177 1.71 11.51 18.62
C ASP A 177 2.00 10.55 19.77
N LYS A 178 2.34 9.31 19.42
CA LYS A 178 2.75 8.29 20.36
C LYS A 178 4.12 7.73 19.97
N PRO A 179 5.12 7.75 20.87
CA PRO A 179 6.37 7.06 20.64
C PRO A 179 6.13 5.56 20.40
N VAL A 180 6.70 5.05 19.31
CA VAL A 180 6.62 3.63 18.92
C VAL A 180 7.99 3.17 18.46
N SER A 181 8.37 1.93 18.76
CA SER A 181 9.62 1.36 18.26
C SER A 181 9.48 0.91 16.81
N PHE A 182 10.59 0.87 16.07
CA PHE A 182 10.60 0.33 14.71
C PHE A 182 10.05 -1.10 14.66
N ALA A 183 10.49 -1.96 15.59
CA ALA A 183 10.03 -3.35 15.68
C ALA A 183 8.51 -3.49 15.92
N GLU A 184 7.92 -2.63 16.77
CA GLU A 184 6.47 -2.61 16.99
C GLU A 184 5.71 -2.13 15.75
N LEU A 185 6.30 -1.18 15.02
CA LEU A 185 5.68 -0.55 13.86
C LEU A 185 5.70 -1.44 12.61
N THR A 186 6.83 -2.09 12.32
CA THR A 186 7.04 -2.90 11.10
C THR A 186 6.83 -4.39 11.35
N GLY A 187 6.71 -4.82 12.60
CA GLY A 187 6.71 -6.24 12.97
C GLY A 187 8.10 -6.89 12.82
N PHE A 188 9.15 -6.09 12.61
CA PHE A 188 10.52 -6.57 12.51
C PHE A 188 10.94 -7.25 13.80
N LYS A 189 11.11 -8.57 13.75
CA LYS A 189 11.69 -9.35 14.83
C LYS A 189 13.21 -9.39 14.63
N SER A 190 13.96 -8.77 15.54
CA SER A 190 15.40 -9.00 15.64
C SER A 190 15.64 -10.49 15.85
N ALA A 191 16.46 -11.12 14.99
CA ALA A 191 17.06 -12.39 15.34
C ALA A 191 17.94 -12.13 16.58
N ALA A 192 17.63 -12.83 17.67
CA ALA A 192 18.45 -12.85 18.88
C ALA A 192 19.60 -13.85 18.70
#